data_AF-A0A2V4CX83-F1
#
_entry.id   AF-A0A2V4CX83-F1
#
_cell.length_a   1.000
_cell.length_b   1.000
_cell.length_c   1.000
_cell.angle_alpha   90.00
_cell.angle_beta   90.00
_cell.angle_gamma   90.00
#
_symmetry.space_group_name_H-M   'P 1'
#
loop_
_entity.id
_entity.type
_entity.pdbx_description
1 polymer ?
#
loop_
_entity_poly.entity_id
_entity_poly.type
_entity_poly.pdbx_seq_one_letter_code
_entity_poly.pdbx_strand_id
1 'polypeptide(L)'
;MFPGGSITGCPKTVTCAAIDLLERKSRSFWSGSIGHIDARCGRSAWNILIRTLEAREDQNGWQAVVQAGGGLVIGSNPKAEVEEAKWKAAALRRAAGWLAPDSHSELPSGEIAIFPQPLRKQPLMMTSGIGTISRWPLSSGDKVASKGRARILFIDNLDSFAWNIIHACAGLGAHVIHVCGLSTAIEELDNIIRATAATHIIIGPGPGRPSNSKLSERVAELALAGNLLDCDAIKIPVLGICLGHQAIGIAAGLELVESPLGAVHGVAVEIHHDGSGIFSSLPNPVAMVRYNSLVIQPGESELEITAWDDSGTLPMAFSHPLHPLQSLQFHPESCGSELGSKLLSAFISTSPGLQPWLAHG
;
A
#
# COMPACT_ATOMS: atom_id res chain seq x y z
N MET A 1 5.46 -5.49 -10.43
CA MET A 1 6.32 -4.83 -9.42
C MET A 1 7.05 -3.64 -10.03
N PHE A 2 7.82 -3.83 -11.11
CA PHE A 2 8.49 -2.74 -11.83
C PHE A 2 7.57 -2.05 -12.88
N PRO A 3 7.83 -0.77 -13.16
CA PRO A 3 8.75 0.10 -12.43
C PRO A 3 8.16 0.43 -11.04
N GLY A 4 9.02 0.82 -10.08
CA GLY A 4 8.59 1.11 -8.70
C GLY A 4 7.48 2.16 -8.63
N GLY A 5 6.58 2.10 -7.63
CA GLY A 5 5.47 3.05 -7.52
C GLY A 5 5.93 4.51 -7.40
N SER A 6 6.96 4.77 -6.59
CA SER A 6 7.52 6.10 -6.33
C SER A 6 8.16 6.80 -7.53
N ILE A 7 8.42 6.08 -8.62
CA ILE A 7 9.09 6.57 -9.84
C ILE A 7 8.18 6.54 -11.07
N THR A 8 6.99 5.95 -10.94
CA THR A 8 5.98 5.88 -12.00
C THR A 8 4.72 6.62 -11.66
N GLY A 9 4.32 6.72 -10.39
CA GLY A 9 3.06 7.34 -9.98
C GLY A 9 1.90 6.33 -9.84
N CYS A 10 0.70 6.87 -9.61
CA CYS A 10 -0.51 6.10 -9.36
C CYS A 10 -1.74 6.83 -9.97
N PRO A 11 -2.63 6.14 -10.71
CA PRO A 11 -2.60 4.73 -11.11
C PRO A 11 -1.48 4.42 -12.11
N LYS A 12 -0.71 3.34 -11.86
CA LYS A 12 0.54 3.04 -12.59
C LYS A 12 0.38 2.98 -14.11
N THR A 13 -0.64 2.29 -14.61
CA THR A 13 -0.85 2.12 -16.06
C THR A 13 -1.11 3.45 -16.75
N VAL A 14 -1.95 4.29 -16.15
CA VAL A 14 -2.26 5.63 -16.66
C VAL A 14 -1.03 6.53 -16.61
N THR A 15 -0.27 6.50 -15.51
CA THR A 15 0.93 7.32 -15.44
C THR A 15 2.02 6.85 -16.40
N CYS A 16 2.20 5.55 -16.60
CA CYS A 16 3.09 5.02 -17.64
C CYS A 16 2.66 5.48 -19.05
N ALA A 17 1.36 5.49 -19.35
CA ALA A 17 0.85 5.98 -20.63
C ALA A 17 1.08 7.49 -20.80
N ALA A 18 0.89 8.28 -19.74
CA ALA A 18 1.17 9.71 -19.75
C ALA A 18 2.68 10.01 -19.93
N ILE A 19 3.54 9.23 -19.28
CA ILE A 19 5.00 9.29 -19.46
C ILE A 19 5.36 9.03 -20.91
N ASP A 20 4.84 7.95 -21.51
CA ASP A 20 5.12 7.60 -22.90
C ASP A 20 4.67 8.71 -23.87
N LEU A 21 3.48 9.26 -23.65
CA LEU A 21 2.91 10.36 -24.45
C LEU A 21 3.74 11.66 -24.36
N LEU A 22 4.21 12.01 -23.16
CA LEU A 22 4.91 13.27 -22.89
C LEU A 22 6.40 13.21 -23.22
N GLU A 23 7.09 12.12 -22.86
CA GLU A 23 8.55 12.01 -23.03
C GLU A 23 8.92 11.59 -24.45
N ARG A 24 8.07 10.78 -25.12
CA ARG A 24 8.25 10.28 -26.50
C ARG A 24 9.62 9.63 -26.75
N LYS A 25 10.28 9.17 -25.69
CA LYS A 25 11.61 8.54 -25.70
C LYS A 25 11.63 7.46 -24.63
N SER A 26 12.35 6.38 -24.91
CA SER A 26 12.60 5.35 -23.91
C SER A 26 13.43 5.91 -22.75
N ARG A 27 13.07 5.53 -21.52
CA ARG A 27 13.83 5.83 -20.31
C ARG A 27 15.06 4.94 -20.13
N SER A 28 15.33 4.01 -21.05
CA SER A 28 16.43 3.05 -20.92
C SER A 28 16.34 2.32 -19.56
N PHE A 29 17.40 2.36 -18.75
CA PHE A 29 17.43 1.77 -17.41
C PHE A 29 16.92 2.71 -16.31
N TRP A 30 16.69 4.00 -16.59
CA TRP A 30 16.20 4.93 -15.58
C TRP A 30 14.80 4.55 -15.14
N SER A 31 14.56 4.56 -13.82
CA SER A 31 13.37 3.97 -13.17
C SER A 31 13.26 2.43 -13.29
N GLY A 32 14.26 1.77 -13.87
CA GLY A 32 14.40 0.31 -13.83
C GLY A 32 14.88 -0.19 -12.47
N SER A 33 15.40 -1.41 -12.43
CA SER A 33 15.97 -1.97 -11.21
C SER A 33 17.18 -2.85 -11.50
N ILE A 34 18.14 -2.81 -10.58
CA ILE A 34 19.35 -3.62 -10.60
C ILE A 34 19.48 -4.36 -9.28
N GLY A 35 19.97 -5.58 -9.32
CA GLY A 35 20.05 -6.39 -8.12
C GLY A 35 20.88 -7.64 -8.34
N HIS A 36 20.91 -8.48 -7.31
CA HIS A 36 21.55 -9.77 -7.35
C HIS A 36 20.65 -10.82 -6.72
N ILE A 37 20.80 -12.06 -7.19
CA ILE A 37 20.13 -13.25 -6.66
C ILE A 37 21.22 -14.22 -6.24
N ASP A 38 21.21 -14.68 -4.99
CA ASP A 38 22.04 -15.77 -4.52
C ASP A 38 21.36 -17.10 -4.85
N ALA A 39 21.85 -17.77 -5.88
CA ALA A 39 21.31 -19.04 -6.35
C ALA A 39 21.37 -20.18 -5.31
N ARG A 40 22.19 -20.07 -4.25
CA ARG A 40 22.34 -21.12 -3.22
C ARG A 40 21.24 -21.07 -2.17
N CYS A 41 20.76 -19.86 -1.85
CA CYS A 41 19.77 -19.65 -0.80
C CYS A 41 18.47 -19.01 -1.29
N GLY A 42 18.38 -18.67 -2.57
CA GLY A 42 17.21 -18.04 -3.18
C GLY A 42 16.96 -16.60 -2.72
N ARG A 43 17.89 -16.00 -1.96
CA ARG A 43 17.77 -14.61 -1.50
C ARG A 43 18.12 -13.66 -2.62
N SER A 44 17.46 -12.52 -2.67
CA SER A 44 17.76 -11.47 -3.63
C SER A 44 17.69 -10.09 -3.00
N ALA A 45 18.53 -9.17 -3.46
CA ALA A 45 18.42 -7.75 -3.14
C ALA A 45 18.38 -6.94 -4.43
N TRP A 46 17.49 -5.96 -4.47
CA TRP A 46 17.22 -5.12 -5.63
C TRP A 46 17.23 -3.66 -5.21
N ASN A 47 17.65 -2.79 -6.13
CA ASN A 47 17.62 -1.35 -5.97
C ASN A 47 16.99 -0.70 -7.21
N ILE A 48 16.36 0.45 -7.01
CA ILE A 48 15.76 1.25 -8.07
C ILE A 48 16.84 2.08 -8.74
N LEU A 49 16.84 2.10 -10.07
CA LEU A 49 17.79 2.88 -10.87
C LEU A 49 17.37 4.35 -10.97
N ILE A 50 17.56 5.05 -9.86
CA ILE A 50 17.54 6.51 -9.73
C ILE A 50 18.88 6.96 -9.17
N ARG A 51 19.26 8.23 -9.38
CA ARG A 51 20.60 8.72 -9.02
C ARG A 51 21.69 7.81 -9.59
N THR A 52 21.50 7.40 -10.84
CA THR A 52 22.41 6.50 -11.59
C THR A 52 22.88 7.21 -12.86
N LEU A 53 24.14 7.03 -13.22
CA LEU A 53 24.73 7.47 -14.47
C LEU A 53 24.80 6.26 -15.42
N GLU A 54 24.24 6.39 -16.62
CA GLU A 54 24.38 5.40 -17.69
C GLU A 54 25.47 5.86 -18.65
N ALA A 55 26.52 5.06 -18.82
CA ALA A 55 27.64 5.36 -19.71
C ALA A 55 27.73 4.31 -20.82
N ARG A 56 28.00 4.74 -22.04
CA ARG A 56 28.21 3.91 -23.22
C ARG A 56 29.40 4.42 -23.99
N GLU A 57 30.28 3.51 -24.41
CA GLU A 57 31.40 3.84 -25.28
C GLU A 57 30.97 3.63 -26.73
N ASP A 58 31.21 4.63 -27.58
CA ASP A 58 31.06 4.55 -29.03
C ASP A 58 32.34 4.96 -29.74
N GLN A 59 32.29 5.06 -31.08
CA GLN A 59 33.47 5.40 -31.90
C GLN A 59 34.02 6.81 -31.62
N ASN A 60 33.25 7.68 -30.96
CA ASN A 60 33.62 9.04 -30.57
C ASN A 60 33.98 9.14 -29.08
N GLY A 61 34.03 8.02 -28.35
CA GLY A 61 34.41 7.93 -26.94
C GLY A 61 33.23 7.66 -26.00
N TRP A 62 33.43 7.98 -24.71
CA TRP A 62 32.42 7.75 -23.68
C TRP A 62 31.33 8.81 -23.73
N GLN A 63 30.09 8.36 -23.97
CA GLN A 63 28.88 9.14 -23.81
C GLN A 63 28.20 8.72 -22.51
N ALA A 64 27.71 9.68 -21.73
CA ALA A 64 27.02 9.36 -20.49
C ALA A 64 25.81 10.26 -20.24
N VAL A 65 24.81 9.67 -19.60
CA VAL A 65 23.50 10.29 -19.35
C VAL A 65 23.17 10.15 -17.87
N VAL A 66 22.71 11.25 -17.26
CA VAL A 66 22.10 11.27 -15.92
C VAL A 66 20.68 11.77 -16.07
N GLN A 67 19.70 10.91 -15.82
CA GLN A 67 18.29 11.28 -15.77
C GLN A 67 17.84 11.50 -14.33
N ALA A 68 16.97 12.49 -14.13
CA ALA A 68 16.38 12.83 -12.84
C ALA A 68 14.97 13.42 -13.04
N GLY A 69 14.13 13.23 -12.03
CA GLY A 69 12.74 13.70 -12.01
C GLY A 69 12.16 13.62 -10.60
N GLY A 70 10.88 13.96 -10.49
CA GLY A 70 10.12 13.97 -9.24
C GLY A 70 8.71 13.44 -9.42
N GLY A 71 8.02 13.20 -8.30
CA GLY A 71 6.61 12.88 -8.30
C GLY A 71 5.81 14.18 -8.40
N LEU A 72 4.90 14.27 -9.37
CA LEU A 72 4.05 15.45 -9.55
C LEU A 72 2.70 15.22 -8.87
N VAL A 73 2.25 16.23 -8.12
CA VAL A 73 0.91 16.28 -7.49
C VAL A 73 0.16 17.52 -7.97
N ILE A 74 -1.14 17.61 -7.68
CA ILE A 74 -1.97 18.75 -8.12
C ILE A 74 -1.49 20.10 -7.56
N GLY A 75 -0.80 20.08 -6.41
CA GLY A 75 -0.18 21.27 -5.80
C GLY A 75 1.28 21.54 -6.23
N SER A 76 1.85 20.76 -7.16
CA SER A 76 3.24 20.92 -7.58
C SER A 76 3.47 22.26 -8.28
N ASN A 77 4.58 22.92 -7.94
CA ASN A 77 5.02 24.14 -8.62
C ASN A 77 6.02 23.80 -9.73
N PRO A 78 5.73 24.08 -11.02
CA PRO A 78 6.59 23.65 -12.14
C PRO A 78 8.05 24.09 -12.04
N LYS A 79 8.33 25.29 -11.50
CA LYS A 79 9.70 25.78 -11.35
C LYS A 79 10.44 25.01 -10.25
N ALA A 80 9.79 24.80 -9.11
CA ALA A 80 10.37 24.04 -8.00
C ALA A 80 10.70 22.60 -8.39
N GLU A 81 9.81 21.93 -9.14
CA GLU A 81 10.02 20.55 -9.61
C GLU A 81 11.23 20.43 -10.55
N VAL A 82 11.44 21.43 -11.42
CA VAL A 82 12.62 21.48 -12.30
C VAL A 82 13.90 21.68 -11.48
N GLU A 83 13.88 22.57 -10.48
CA GLU A 83 15.04 22.77 -9.61
C GLU A 83 15.33 21.53 -8.75
N GLU A 84 14.30 20.83 -8.27
CA GLU A 84 14.46 19.56 -7.57
C GLU A 84 15.10 18.50 -8.49
N ALA A 85 14.64 18.36 -9.73
CA ALA A 85 15.22 17.41 -10.69
C ALA A 85 16.69 17.72 -10.98
N LYS A 86 17.05 19.00 -11.18
CA LYS A 86 18.45 19.43 -11.33
C LYS A 86 19.27 19.11 -10.09
N TRP A 87 18.75 19.41 -8.91
CA TRP A 87 19.39 19.13 -7.63
C TRP A 87 19.66 17.63 -7.44
N LYS A 88 18.68 16.77 -7.77
CA LYS A 88 18.80 15.31 -7.75
C LYS A 88 19.91 14.79 -8.68
N ALA A 89 20.09 15.40 -9.86
CA ALA A 89 21.15 15.03 -10.80
C ALA A 89 22.53 15.59 -10.43
N ALA A 90 22.58 16.66 -9.62
CA ALA A 90 23.79 17.46 -9.44
C ALA A 90 24.97 16.68 -8.85
N ALA A 91 24.72 15.76 -7.92
CA ALA A 91 25.78 14.95 -7.30
C ALA A 91 26.55 14.10 -8.32
N LEU A 92 25.84 13.39 -9.21
CA LEU A 92 26.46 12.59 -10.26
C LEU A 92 27.14 13.45 -11.31
N ARG A 93 26.52 14.57 -11.69
CA ARG A 93 27.09 15.51 -12.65
C ARG A 93 28.40 16.10 -12.14
N ARG A 94 28.50 16.43 -10.84
CA ARG A 94 29.76 16.84 -10.21
C ARG A 94 30.79 15.72 -10.18
N ALA A 95 30.38 14.51 -9.78
CA ALA A 95 31.27 13.34 -9.75
C ALA A 95 31.84 13.01 -11.15
N ALA A 96 31.08 13.25 -12.21
CA ALA A 96 31.50 13.08 -13.60
C ALA A 96 32.27 14.29 -14.18
N GLY A 97 32.48 15.36 -13.40
CA GLY A 97 33.16 16.58 -13.85
C GLY A 97 32.34 17.46 -14.80
N TRP A 98 31.03 17.26 -14.93
CA TRP A 98 30.14 18.04 -15.81
C TRP A 98 29.63 19.34 -15.20
N LEU A 99 29.88 19.54 -13.91
CA LEU A 99 29.56 20.76 -13.18
C LEU A 99 30.83 21.21 -12.47
N ALA A 100 31.16 22.50 -12.60
CA ALA A 100 32.26 23.10 -11.86
C ALA A 100 32.01 22.97 -10.34
N PRO A 101 33.07 22.76 -9.52
CA PRO A 101 32.94 22.68 -8.06
C PRO A 101 32.23 23.89 -7.45
N ASP A 102 32.41 25.06 -8.07
CA ASP A 102 31.95 26.36 -7.58
C ASP A 102 30.49 26.69 -7.98
N SER A 103 29.78 25.77 -8.65
CA SER A 103 28.34 25.90 -8.86
C SER A 103 27.63 25.59 -7.53
N HIS A 104 27.62 26.56 -6.63
CA HIS A 104 26.93 26.48 -5.35
C HIS A 104 25.42 26.33 -5.59
N SER A 105 24.93 25.10 -5.53
CA SER A 105 23.79 24.88 -4.65
C SER A 105 24.36 24.72 -3.25
N GLU A 106 23.75 25.34 -2.24
CA GLU A 106 24.05 25.08 -0.83
C GLU A 106 23.74 23.61 -0.55
N LEU A 107 24.70 22.75 -0.85
CA LEU A 107 24.58 21.32 -0.62
C LEU A 107 24.96 21.11 0.83
N PRO A 108 24.10 20.43 1.61
CA PRO A 108 24.52 19.92 2.90
C PRO A 108 25.77 19.07 2.70
N SER A 109 26.89 19.49 3.26
CA SER A 109 28.08 18.65 3.38
C SER A 109 27.93 17.79 4.63
N GLY A 110 27.95 16.47 4.46
CA GLY A 110 28.05 15.50 5.55
C GLY A 110 29.29 14.65 5.37
N GLU A 111 29.85 14.12 6.46
CA GLU A 111 30.88 13.10 6.36
C GLU A 111 30.30 11.82 5.74
N ILE A 112 31.07 11.18 4.85
CA ILE A 112 30.72 9.84 4.34
C ILE A 112 30.89 8.87 5.50
N ALA A 113 29.80 8.63 6.22
CA ALA A 113 29.72 7.57 7.20
C ALA A 113 29.19 6.30 6.50
N ILE A 114 29.95 5.22 6.58
CA ILE A 114 29.38 3.88 6.42
C ILE A 114 28.50 3.69 7.65
N PHE A 115 27.21 3.96 7.52
CA PHE A 115 26.25 3.51 8.52
C PHE A 115 26.13 2.00 8.33
N PRO A 116 26.65 1.16 9.25
CA PRO A 116 26.30 -0.24 9.23
C PRO A 116 24.78 -0.30 9.33
N GLN A 117 24.12 -0.61 8.22
CA GLN A 117 22.71 -0.95 8.23
C GLN A 117 22.60 -2.13 9.18
N PRO A 118 21.95 -1.99 10.35
CA PRO A 118 21.80 -3.11 11.25
C PRO A 118 21.11 -4.20 10.43
N LEU A 119 21.83 -5.31 10.20
CA LEU A 119 21.27 -6.47 9.52
C LEU A 119 20.10 -6.93 10.38
N ARG A 120 18.90 -6.55 9.95
CA ARG A 120 17.68 -6.76 10.70
C ARG A 120 17.37 -8.25 10.67
N LYS A 121 17.83 -8.97 11.69
CA LYS A 121 17.46 -10.37 11.92
C LYS A 121 16.05 -10.39 12.46
N GLN A 122 15.05 -10.13 11.63
CA GLN A 122 13.70 -10.54 11.97
C GLN A 122 13.65 -12.08 11.88
N PRO A 123 13.21 -12.78 12.93
CA PRO A 123 12.90 -14.17 12.79
C PRO A 123 11.86 -14.30 11.67
N LEU A 124 12.20 -15.06 10.62
CA LEU A 124 11.23 -15.42 9.60
C LEU A 124 10.09 -16.13 10.34
N MET A 125 8.90 -15.53 10.35
CA MET A 125 7.69 -16.23 10.75
C MET A 125 7.49 -17.35 9.74
N MET A 126 7.97 -18.55 10.09
CA MET A 126 7.76 -19.75 9.31
C MET A 126 6.34 -20.22 9.58
N THR A 127 5.39 -19.67 8.82
CA THR A 127 4.04 -20.24 8.75
C THR A 127 4.14 -21.61 8.07
N SER A 128 3.22 -22.52 8.41
CA SER A 128 3.20 -23.92 7.93
C SER A 128 2.89 -24.07 6.42
N GLY A 129 2.94 -22.97 5.67
CA GLY A 129 2.97 -22.95 4.21
C GLY A 129 2.57 -21.58 3.64
N ILE A 130 3.24 -21.17 2.56
CA ILE A 130 2.88 -19.97 1.79
C ILE A 130 1.51 -20.21 1.12
N GLY A 131 0.68 -19.18 1.08
CA GLY A 131 -0.59 -19.18 0.38
C GLY A 131 -0.44 -19.05 -1.14
N THR A 132 -1.55 -18.81 -1.84
CA THR A 132 -1.54 -18.60 -3.30
C THR A 132 -2.15 -17.26 -3.66
N ILE A 133 -1.85 -16.77 -4.86
CA ILE A 133 -2.47 -15.57 -5.40
C ILE A 133 -3.09 -15.95 -6.75
N SER A 134 -4.37 -15.65 -6.91
CA SER A 134 -5.13 -15.80 -8.16
C SER A 134 -5.80 -14.47 -8.51
N ARG A 135 -6.26 -14.32 -9.75
CA ARG A 135 -6.97 -13.11 -10.21
C ARG A 135 -8.36 -13.50 -10.69
N TRP A 136 -9.36 -12.68 -10.41
CA TRP A 136 -10.70 -12.83 -10.97
C TRP A 136 -10.78 -12.23 -12.39
N PRO A 137 -11.47 -12.88 -13.35
CA PRO A 137 -12.10 -14.21 -13.26
C PRO A 137 -11.08 -15.35 -13.19
N LEU A 138 -11.42 -16.40 -12.42
CA LEU A 138 -10.55 -17.56 -12.26
C LEU A 138 -10.35 -18.30 -13.60
N SER A 139 -9.12 -18.69 -13.88
CA SER A 139 -8.72 -19.49 -15.04
C SER A 139 -8.81 -21.00 -14.73
N SER A 140 -8.90 -21.84 -15.75
CA SER A 140 -9.06 -23.31 -15.62
C SER A 140 -7.94 -24.04 -14.84
N GLY A 141 -6.85 -23.34 -14.48
CA GLY A 141 -5.76 -23.83 -13.63
C GLY A 141 -5.65 -23.17 -12.25
N ASP A 142 -6.52 -22.20 -11.93
CA ASP A 142 -6.54 -21.56 -10.62
C ASP A 142 -7.03 -22.56 -9.57
N LYS A 143 -6.17 -22.83 -8.58
CA LYS A 143 -6.53 -23.67 -7.44
C LYS A 143 -7.40 -22.84 -6.49
N VAL A 144 -8.71 -23.06 -6.50
CA VAL A 144 -9.57 -22.65 -5.37
C VAL A 144 -9.13 -23.50 -4.18
N ALA A 145 -8.54 -22.84 -3.18
CA ALA A 145 -7.81 -23.50 -2.12
C ALA A 145 -8.67 -24.45 -1.27
N SER A 146 -8.03 -25.50 -0.74
CA SER A 146 -8.66 -26.47 0.16
C SER A 146 -9.22 -25.80 1.42
N LYS A 147 -10.33 -26.36 1.95
CA LYS A 147 -10.93 -25.96 3.24
C LYS A 147 -9.86 -25.89 4.34
N GLY A 148 -9.91 -24.86 5.20
CA GLY A 148 -9.04 -24.71 6.37
C GLY A 148 -8.03 -23.55 6.36
N ARG A 149 -7.89 -22.81 5.25
CA ARG A 149 -7.09 -21.57 5.18
C ARG A 149 -7.95 -20.36 4.81
N ALA A 150 -7.52 -19.17 5.24
CA ALA A 150 -8.16 -17.92 4.86
C ALA A 150 -8.10 -17.72 3.34
N ARG A 151 -9.28 -17.51 2.74
CA ARG A 151 -9.47 -17.11 1.34
C ARG A 151 -9.91 -15.65 1.34
N ILE A 152 -9.00 -14.76 0.94
CA ILE A 152 -9.18 -13.32 1.00
C ILE A 152 -9.55 -12.83 -0.39
N LEU A 153 -10.71 -12.22 -0.51
CA LEU A 153 -11.05 -11.42 -1.69
C LEU A 153 -10.45 -10.02 -1.51
N PHE A 154 -9.46 -9.68 -2.32
CA PHE A 154 -8.78 -8.38 -2.27
C PHE A 154 -9.30 -7.48 -3.40
N ILE A 155 -9.93 -6.37 -3.02
CA ILE A 155 -10.45 -5.37 -3.96
C ILE A 155 -9.37 -4.31 -4.18
N ASP A 156 -8.76 -4.33 -5.36
CA ASP A 156 -7.70 -3.42 -5.75
C ASP A 156 -8.28 -2.16 -6.40
N ASN A 157 -8.03 -1.02 -5.77
CA ASN A 157 -8.44 0.30 -6.26
C ASN A 157 -7.34 0.98 -7.09
N LEU A 158 -6.52 0.18 -7.77
CA LEU A 158 -5.41 0.58 -8.64
C LEU A 158 -4.26 1.28 -7.92
N ASP A 159 -3.98 0.85 -6.70
CA ASP A 159 -2.83 1.35 -5.94
C ASP A 159 -1.55 0.58 -6.27
N SER A 160 -0.44 1.30 -6.32
CA SER A 160 0.88 0.69 -6.50
C SER A 160 1.32 -0.22 -5.33
N PHE A 161 0.73 -0.05 -4.15
CA PHE A 161 0.99 -0.80 -2.92
C PHE A 161 0.05 -1.99 -2.70
N ALA A 162 -1.04 -2.12 -3.48
CA ALA A 162 -1.98 -3.24 -3.36
C ALA A 162 -1.27 -4.60 -3.36
N TRP A 163 -0.28 -4.78 -4.23
CA TRP A 163 0.50 -6.01 -4.32
C TRP A 163 1.38 -6.30 -3.10
N ASN A 164 1.80 -5.30 -2.34
CA ASN A 164 2.53 -5.54 -1.09
C ASN A 164 1.60 -6.18 -0.05
N ILE A 165 0.35 -5.72 0.05
CA ILE A 165 -0.66 -6.31 0.94
C ILE A 165 -0.98 -7.74 0.48
N ILE A 166 -1.25 -7.93 -0.82
CA ILE A 166 -1.54 -9.25 -1.40
C ILE A 166 -0.42 -10.25 -1.09
N HIS A 167 0.85 -9.87 -1.30
CA HIS A 167 1.98 -10.75 -0.99
C HIS A 167 2.17 -10.96 0.51
N ALA A 168 1.96 -9.93 1.36
CA ALA A 168 2.05 -10.07 2.81
C ALA A 168 1.02 -11.08 3.33
N CYS A 169 -0.24 -10.96 2.89
CA CYS A 169 -1.29 -11.92 3.23
C CYS A 169 -0.98 -13.34 2.73
N ALA A 170 -0.47 -13.48 1.50
CA ALA A 170 -0.07 -14.77 0.96
C ALA A 170 1.12 -15.38 1.75
N GLY A 171 2.08 -14.55 2.18
CA GLY A 171 3.19 -14.96 3.04
C GLY A 171 2.73 -15.45 4.43
N LEU A 172 1.62 -14.89 4.92
CA LEU A 172 0.95 -15.34 6.15
C LEU A 172 0.10 -16.61 5.95
N GLY A 173 0.10 -17.19 4.74
CA GLY A 173 -0.56 -18.45 4.41
C GLY A 173 -1.97 -18.31 3.82
N ALA A 174 -2.46 -17.09 3.60
CA ALA A 174 -3.77 -16.85 3.00
C ALA A 174 -3.77 -17.06 1.48
N HIS A 175 -4.89 -17.53 0.95
CA HIS A 175 -5.12 -17.58 -0.49
C HIS A 175 -5.82 -16.29 -0.90
N VAL A 176 -5.15 -15.45 -1.70
CA VAL A 176 -5.63 -14.13 -2.06
C VAL A 176 -6.19 -14.16 -3.48
N ILE A 177 -7.42 -13.72 -3.66
CA ILE A 177 -8.08 -13.54 -4.94
C ILE A 177 -8.11 -12.04 -5.23
N HIS A 178 -7.34 -11.61 -6.22
CA HIS A 178 -7.27 -10.23 -6.68
C HIS A 178 -8.48 -9.90 -7.57
N VAL A 179 -9.20 -8.83 -7.24
CA VAL A 179 -10.30 -8.26 -8.03
C VAL A 179 -10.04 -6.79 -8.29
N CYS A 180 -10.29 -6.33 -9.51
CA CYS A 180 -10.17 -4.92 -9.86
C CYS A 180 -11.45 -4.17 -9.43
N GLY A 181 -11.33 -3.28 -8.44
CA GLY A 181 -12.47 -2.54 -7.89
C GLY A 181 -13.12 -1.53 -8.85
N LEU A 182 -12.46 -1.18 -9.96
CA LEU A 182 -12.97 -0.21 -10.94
C LEU A 182 -13.72 -0.86 -12.11
N SER A 183 -13.32 -2.07 -12.52
CA SER A 183 -13.87 -2.72 -13.72
C SER A 183 -14.86 -3.83 -13.41
N THR A 184 -14.92 -4.31 -12.17
CA THR A 184 -15.84 -5.37 -11.75
C THR A 184 -17.19 -4.76 -11.36
N ALA A 185 -18.27 -5.30 -11.92
CA ALA A 185 -19.62 -4.81 -11.64
C ALA A 185 -20.08 -5.23 -10.24
N ILE A 186 -20.90 -4.39 -9.59
CA ILE A 186 -21.41 -4.65 -8.23
C ILE A 186 -22.29 -5.91 -8.19
N GLU A 187 -22.99 -6.23 -9.27
CA GLU A 187 -23.84 -7.42 -9.43
C GLU A 187 -23.02 -8.72 -9.42
N GLU A 188 -21.72 -8.66 -9.73
CA GLU A 188 -20.85 -9.84 -9.73
C GLU A 188 -20.39 -10.23 -8.33
N LEU A 189 -20.47 -9.34 -7.33
CA LEU A 189 -19.90 -9.56 -5.99
C LEU A 189 -20.33 -10.89 -5.37
N ASP A 190 -21.63 -11.16 -5.40
CA ASP A 190 -22.23 -12.40 -4.88
C ASP A 190 -21.72 -13.65 -5.61
N ASN A 191 -21.56 -13.56 -6.93
CA ASN A 191 -21.03 -14.63 -7.75
C ASN A 191 -19.55 -14.88 -7.43
N ILE A 192 -18.76 -13.81 -7.27
CA ILE A 192 -17.34 -13.88 -6.93
C ILE A 192 -17.15 -14.53 -5.55
N ILE A 193 -17.91 -14.09 -4.54
CA ILE A 193 -17.85 -14.65 -3.19
C ILE A 193 -18.14 -16.16 -3.23
N ARG A 194 -19.20 -16.58 -3.94
CA ARG A 194 -19.56 -18.00 -4.07
C ARG A 194 -18.52 -18.81 -4.84
N ALA A 195 -18.07 -18.33 -6.00
CA ALA A 195 -17.12 -19.02 -6.86
C ALA A 195 -15.73 -19.18 -6.21
N THR A 196 -15.34 -18.24 -5.34
CA THR A 196 -14.05 -18.25 -4.65
C THR A 196 -14.12 -18.83 -3.24
N ALA A 197 -15.34 -19.08 -2.73
CA ALA A 197 -15.61 -19.41 -1.33
C ALA A 197 -14.89 -18.45 -0.36
N ALA A 198 -14.99 -17.14 -0.64
CA ALA A 198 -14.30 -16.10 0.11
C ALA A 198 -14.70 -16.15 1.60
N THR A 199 -13.70 -16.05 2.47
CA THR A 199 -13.86 -16.07 3.94
C THR A 199 -13.58 -14.71 4.57
N HIS A 200 -12.88 -13.85 3.84
CA HIS A 200 -12.42 -12.53 4.27
C HIS A 200 -12.44 -11.61 3.07
N ILE A 201 -12.69 -10.32 3.29
CA ILE A 201 -12.58 -9.30 2.25
C ILE A 201 -11.64 -8.18 2.72
N ILE A 202 -10.75 -7.74 1.83
CA ILE A 202 -9.95 -6.53 2.04
C ILE A 202 -10.32 -5.51 0.98
N ILE A 203 -10.76 -4.33 1.41
CA ILE A 203 -10.89 -3.16 0.53
C ILE A 203 -9.53 -2.46 0.52
N GLY A 204 -8.81 -2.59 -0.59
CA GLY A 204 -7.44 -2.10 -0.71
C GLY A 204 -7.34 -0.57 -0.80
N PRO A 205 -6.11 -0.04 -0.68
CA PRO A 205 -5.81 1.37 -0.90
C PRO A 205 -6.04 1.74 -2.37
N GLY A 206 -6.09 3.05 -2.65
CA GLY A 206 -6.24 3.58 -4.00
C GLY A 206 -6.15 5.11 -4.03
N PRO A 207 -5.91 5.70 -5.20
CA PRO A 207 -5.87 7.14 -5.37
C PRO A 207 -7.28 7.74 -5.48
N GLY A 208 -7.39 9.03 -5.17
CA GLY A 208 -8.63 9.80 -5.33
C GLY A 208 -9.63 9.51 -4.23
N ARG A 209 -10.91 9.32 -4.60
CA ARG A 209 -12.01 9.14 -3.66
C ARG A 209 -12.61 7.73 -3.78
N PRO A 210 -13.20 7.19 -2.71
CA PRO A 210 -13.88 5.89 -2.73
C PRO A 210 -14.94 5.74 -3.83
N SER A 211 -15.61 6.84 -4.21
CA SER A 211 -16.62 6.88 -5.27
C SER A 211 -16.12 6.48 -6.66
N ASN A 212 -14.81 6.38 -6.84
CA ASN A 212 -14.19 5.83 -8.03
C ASN A 212 -14.35 4.31 -8.15
N SER A 213 -14.58 3.58 -7.04
CA SER A 213 -14.80 2.13 -7.02
C SER A 213 -16.17 1.80 -6.44
N LYS A 214 -17.14 1.56 -7.34
CA LYS A 214 -18.49 1.13 -6.96
C LYS A 214 -18.50 -0.19 -6.20
N LEU A 215 -17.57 -1.10 -6.52
CA LEU A 215 -17.41 -2.34 -5.78
C LEU A 215 -16.95 -2.10 -4.34
N SER A 216 -15.99 -1.20 -4.11
CA SER A 216 -15.52 -0.86 -2.76
C SER A 216 -16.62 -0.21 -1.92
N GLU A 217 -17.37 0.76 -2.49
CA GLU A 217 -18.53 1.38 -1.82
C GLU A 217 -19.56 0.31 -1.45
N ARG A 218 -19.90 -0.57 -2.40
CA ARG A 218 -20.90 -1.62 -2.18
C ARG A 218 -20.50 -2.59 -1.07
N VAL A 219 -19.24 -2.99 -1.02
CA VAL A 219 -18.73 -3.89 0.02
C VAL A 219 -18.74 -3.20 1.38
N ALA A 220 -18.34 -1.93 1.45
CA ALA A 220 -18.41 -1.15 2.69
C ALA A 220 -19.85 -1.06 3.22
N GLU A 221 -20.81 -0.71 2.37
CA GLU A 221 -22.25 -0.66 2.71
C GLU A 221 -22.78 -2.00 3.24
N LEU A 222 -22.48 -3.10 2.54
CA LEU A 222 -22.95 -4.43 2.93
C LEU A 222 -22.33 -4.91 4.24
N ALA A 223 -21.04 -4.62 4.46
CA ALA A 223 -20.34 -4.98 5.69
C ALA A 223 -20.91 -4.21 6.89
N LEU A 224 -21.15 -2.91 6.69
CA LEU A 224 -21.72 -2.01 7.69
C LEU A 224 -23.17 -2.38 8.02
N ALA A 225 -23.97 -2.77 7.02
CA ALA A 225 -25.33 -3.26 7.26
C ALA A 225 -25.38 -4.71 7.78
N GLY A 226 -24.24 -5.39 7.93
CA GLY A 226 -24.17 -6.78 8.36
C GLY A 226 -24.75 -7.80 7.37
N ASN A 227 -24.89 -7.41 6.10
CA ASN A 227 -25.50 -8.19 5.01
C ASN A 227 -24.47 -8.85 4.09
N LEU A 228 -23.18 -8.70 4.38
CA LEU A 228 -22.10 -9.34 3.62
C LEU A 228 -21.83 -10.75 4.16
N LEU A 229 -22.39 -11.76 3.48
CA LEU A 229 -22.42 -13.14 3.94
C LEU A 229 -21.64 -14.07 2.99
N ASP A 230 -21.04 -15.11 3.54
CA ASP A 230 -20.43 -16.20 2.77
C ASP A 230 -21.46 -17.23 2.30
N CYS A 231 -20.98 -18.34 1.72
CA CYS A 231 -21.83 -19.43 1.23
C CYS A 231 -22.62 -20.16 2.33
N ASP A 232 -22.20 -20.04 3.59
CA ASP A 232 -22.82 -20.67 4.76
C ASP A 232 -23.66 -19.66 5.57
N ALA A 233 -23.96 -18.49 4.98
CA ALA A 233 -24.69 -17.38 5.60
C ALA A 233 -23.99 -16.78 6.85
N ILE A 234 -22.66 -16.90 6.92
CA ILE A 234 -21.83 -16.32 7.98
C ILE A 234 -21.33 -14.96 7.54
N LYS A 235 -21.33 -13.97 8.45
CA LYS A 235 -20.79 -12.63 8.17
C LYS A 235 -19.30 -12.70 7.85
N ILE A 236 -18.91 -12.16 6.70
CA ILE A 236 -17.52 -12.13 6.24
C ILE A 236 -16.77 -11.00 6.96
N PRO A 237 -15.63 -11.27 7.62
CA PRO A 237 -14.75 -10.23 8.11
C PRO A 237 -14.22 -9.31 7.00
N VAL A 238 -14.28 -8.00 7.24
CA VAL A 238 -13.84 -6.96 6.30
C VAL A 238 -12.79 -6.06 6.93
N LEU A 239 -11.71 -5.83 6.18
CA LEU A 239 -10.68 -4.84 6.50
C LEU A 239 -10.58 -3.80 5.39
N GLY A 240 -10.81 -2.52 5.71
CA GLY A 240 -10.54 -1.41 4.79
C GLY A 240 -9.20 -0.74 5.05
N ILE A 241 -8.37 -0.55 4.02
CA ILE A 241 -7.04 0.08 4.15
C ILE A 241 -6.97 1.36 3.31
N CYS A 242 -6.59 2.47 3.93
CA CYS A 242 -6.51 3.81 3.33
C CYS A 242 -7.80 4.22 2.59
N LEU A 243 -7.87 4.11 1.26
CA LEU A 243 -9.11 4.33 0.53
C LEU A 243 -10.24 3.41 1.02
N GLY A 244 -9.94 2.17 1.40
CA GLY A 244 -10.92 1.28 2.00
C GLY A 244 -11.45 1.76 3.36
N HIS A 245 -10.59 2.37 4.18
CA HIS A 245 -11.02 3.02 5.43
C HIS A 245 -11.94 4.22 5.15
N GLN A 246 -11.60 5.01 4.14
CA GLN A 246 -12.42 6.15 3.72
C GLN A 246 -13.77 5.70 3.16
N ALA A 247 -13.81 4.60 2.41
CA ALA A 247 -15.05 4.01 1.89
C ALA A 247 -15.99 3.61 3.04
N ILE A 248 -15.45 2.97 4.07
CA ILE A 248 -16.18 2.57 5.28
C ILE A 248 -16.69 3.79 6.06
N GLY A 249 -15.84 4.81 6.24
CA GLY A 249 -16.25 6.04 6.91
C GLY A 249 -17.40 6.76 6.18
N ILE A 250 -17.31 6.89 4.85
CA ILE A 250 -18.38 7.48 4.03
C ILE A 250 -19.67 6.66 4.13
N ALA A 251 -19.58 5.33 4.05
CA ALA A 251 -20.75 4.46 4.17
C ALA A 251 -21.47 4.62 5.53
N ALA A 252 -20.70 4.91 6.59
CA ALA A 252 -21.22 5.21 7.92
C ALA A 252 -21.71 6.66 8.11
N GLY A 253 -21.74 7.45 7.04
CA GLY A 253 -22.21 8.85 7.05
C GLY A 253 -21.17 9.87 7.50
N LEU A 254 -19.91 9.48 7.69
CA LEU A 254 -18.84 10.40 8.08
C LEU A 254 -18.31 11.19 6.88
N GLU A 255 -17.78 12.38 7.15
CA GLU A 255 -17.31 13.29 6.12
C GLU A 255 -15.84 13.01 5.72
N LEU A 256 -15.57 12.93 4.41
CA LEU A 256 -14.22 12.81 3.86
C LEU A 256 -13.70 14.18 3.38
N VAL A 257 -12.79 14.74 4.16
CA VAL A 257 -12.20 16.07 3.96
C VAL A 257 -10.73 15.99 3.55
N GLU A 258 -10.19 17.09 3.03
CA GLU A 258 -8.74 17.24 2.87
C GLU A 258 -8.06 17.27 4.24
N SER A 259 -6.88 16.65 4.35
CA SER A 259 -6.17 16.61 5.63
C SER A 259 -5.81 18.03 6.09
N PRO A 260 -6.20 18.44 7.32
CA PRO A 260 -5.88 19.76 7.85
C PRO A 260 -4.37 20.03 7.94
N LEU A 261 -3.57 18.96 8.02
CA LEU A 261 -2.11 19.00 8.13
C LEU A 261 -1.41 18.89 6.76
N GLY A 262 -2.17 18.93 5.66
CA GLY A 262 -1.67 18.69 4.32
C GLY A 262 -1.44 17.21 4.02
N ALA A 263 -1.00 16.91 2.80
CA ALA A 263 -0.81 15.55 2.35
C ALA A 263 0.42 14.89 3.01
N VAL A 264 0.20 13.73 3.63
CA VAL A 264 1.26 12.93 4.26
C VAL A 264 1.78 11.88 3.26
N HIS A 265 3.09 11.90 2.99
CA HIS A 265 3.72 11.07 1.97
C HIS A 265 4.84 10.21 2.55
N GLY A 266 4.50 9.01 3.04
CA GLY A 266 5.50 7.99 3.38
C GLY A 266 6.29 8.25 4.64
N VAL A 267 5.71 8.98 5.59
CA VAL A 267 6.29 9.25 6.90
C VAL A 267 5.72 8.23 7.89
N ALA A 268 6.62 7.61 8.67
CA ALA A 268 6.22 6.84 9.84
C ALA A 268 5.78 7.83 10.93
N VAL A 269 4.57 7.64 11.43
CA VAL A 269 4.00 8.43 12.54
C VAL A 269 3.58 7.49 13.65
N GLU A 270 3.55 8.02 14.87
CA GLU A 270 2.97 7.31 16.00
C GLU A 270 1.44 7.26 15.84
N ILE A 271 0.89 6.05 16.00
CA ILE A 271 -0.54 5.78 16.02
C ILE A 271 -0.89 5.32 17.42
N HIS A 272 -1.79 6.04 18.09
CA HIS A 272 -2.32 5.65 19.39
C HIS A 272 -3.56 4.78 19.18
N HIS A 273 -3.71 3.69 19.93
CA HIS A 273 -4.87 2.80 19.80
C HIS A 273 -5.40 2.35 21.15
N ASP A 274 -6.64 1.85 21.18
CA ASP A 274 -7.26 1.35 22.41
C ASP A 274 -6.85 -0.09 22.77
N GLY A 275 -6.15 -0.77 21.87
CA GLY A 275 -5.69 -2.15 22.07
C GLY A 275 -6.77 -3.20 21.77
N SER A 276 -7.91 -2.78 21.23
CA SER A 276 -8.99 -3.68 20.83
C SER A 276 -8.70 -4.36 19.48
N GLY A 277 -9.38 -5.48 19.23
CA GLY A 277 -9.35 -6.17 17.94
C GLY A 277 -7.96 -6.52 17.43
N ILE A 278 -7.65 -6.11 16.20
CA ILE A 278 -6.36 -6.38 15.54
C ILE A 278 -5.17 -5.70 16.23
N PHE A 279 -5.39 -4.73 17.12
CA PHE A 279 -4.35 -4.04 17.87
C PHE A 279 -3.93 -4.75 19.17
N SER A 280 -4.66 -5.77 19.61
CA SER A 280 -4.48 -6.44 20.92
C SER A 280 -3.08 -6.97 21.24
N SER A 281 -2.24 -7.19 20.23
CA SER A 281 -0.86 -7.68 20.40
C SER A 281 0.23 -6.65 20.09
N LEU A 282 -0.16 -5.38 19.93
CA LEU A 282 0.73 -4.28 19.58
C LEU A 282 1.04 -3.36 20.77
N PRO A 283 2.24 -2.78 20.81
CA PRO A 283 2.54 -1.69 21.74
C PRO A 283 1.74 -0.45 21.37
N ASN A 284 1.47 0.41 22.36
CA ASN A 284 0.78 1.67 22.18
C ASN A 284 1.65 2.83 22.70
N PRO A 285 2.01 3.82 21.87
CA PRO A 285 1.71 3.95 20.44
C PRO A 285 2.50 2.95 19.56
N VAL A 286 2.07 2.84 18.30
CA VAL A 286 2.76 2.05 17.28
C VAL A 286 3.12 2.91 16.06
N ALA A 287 4.36 2.81 15.61
CA ALA A 287 4.82 3.49 14.40
C ALA A 287 4.23 2.83 13.13
N MET A 288 3.49 3.61 12.34
CA MET A 288 2.89 3.18 11.06
C MET A 288 3.07 4.26 9.98
N VAL A 289 3.18 3.83 8.74
CA VAL A 289 3.36 4.74 7.60
C VAL A 289 2.03 5.21 7.04
N ARG A 290 1.94 6.53 6.79
CA ARG A 290 0.79 7.16 6.14
C ARG A 290 1.10 7.62 4.72
N TYR A 291 0.14 7.40 3.82
CA TYR A 291 0.14 7.88 2.43
C TYR A 291 -1.25 8.42 2.10
N ASN A 292 -1.61 9.59 2.64
CA ASN A 292 -2.96 10.09 2.50
C ASN A 292 -3.01 11.62 2.40
N SER A 293 -3.86 12.12 1.50
CA SER A 293 -4.22 13.54 1.38
C SER A 293 -5.63 13.83 1.88
N LEU A 294 -6.48 12.79 1.97
CA LEU A 294 -7.84 12.85 2.49
C LEU A 294 -7.93 12.07 3.81
N VAL A 295 -8.81 12.51 4.69
CA VAL A 295 -9.03 11.93 6.02
C VAL A 295 -10.52 11.97 6.36
N ILE A 296 -10.97 11.00 7.15
CA ILE A 296 -12.33 11.02 7.71
C ILE A 296 -12.34 11.95 8.93
N GLN A 297 -13.27 12.90 8.94
CA GLN A 297 -13.48 13.77 10.08
C GLN A 297 -14.26 13.02 11.19
N PRO A 298 -13.90 13.20 12.47
CA PRO A 298 -14.71 12.70 13.57
C PRO A 298 -16.16 13.20 13.47
N GLY A 299 -17.10 12.30 13.71
CA GLY A 299 -18.53 12.60 13.70
C GLY A 299 -19.32 11.47 14.36
N GLU A 300 -20.61 11.68 14.54
CA GLU A 300 -21.51 10.63 15.03
C GLU A 300 -21.70 9.57 13.95
N SER A 301 -21.44 8.30 14.30
CA SER A 301 -21.69 7.15 13.44
C SER A 301 -21.83 5.88 14.28
N GLU A 302 -22.21 4.77 13.63
CA GLU A 302 -22.22 3.43 14.25
C GLU A 302 -20.83 2.79 14.39
N LEU A 303 -19.77 3.47 13.90
CA LEU A 303 -18.40 3.02 14.03
C LEU A 303 -17.74 3.55 15.29
N GLU A 304 -16.97 2.70 15.95
CA GLU A 304 -16.11 3.07 17.07
C GLU A 304 -14.71 3.41 16.56
N ILE A 305 -14.17 4.55 17.00
CA ILE A 305 -12.77 4.92 16.72
C ILE A 305 -11.87 4.08 17.63
N THR A 306 -10.98 3.29 17.03
CA THR A 306 -10.08 2.38 17.78
C THR A 306 -8.62 2.79 17.70
N ALA A 307 -8.28 3.74 16.82
CA ALA A 307 -6.97 4.37 16.76
C ALA A 307 -7.04 5.83 16.33
N TRP A 308 -6.06 6.62 16.76
CA TRP A 308 -5.92 8.04 16.51
C TRP A 308 -4.50 8.38 16.04
N ASP A 309 -4.35 9.55 15.43
CA ASP A 309 -3.03 10.13 15.18
C ASP A 309 -2.37 10.62 16.47
N ASP A 310 -1.15 11.13 16.36
CA ASP A 310 -0.34 11.55 17.52
C ASP A 310 -0.97 12.69 18.33
N SER A 311 -1.82 13.53 17.72
CA SER A 311 -2.58 14.55 18.46
C SER A 311 -3.81 13.99 19.18
N GLY A 312 -4.16 12.72 18.96
CA GLY A 312 -5.32 12.06 19.57
C GLY A 312 -6.67 12.51 18.98
N THR A 313 -6.66 13.20 17.84
CA THR A 313 -7.87 13.85 17.31
C THR A 313 -8.38 13.21 16.02
N LEU A 314 -7.47 12.77 15.16
CA LEU A 314 -7.83 12.28 13.83
C LEU A 314 -8.04 10.75 13.88
N PRO A 315 -9.20 10.22 13.45
CA PRO A 315 -9.44 8.78 13.45
C PRO A 315 -8.51 8.09 12.46
N MET A 316 -7.71 7.16 12.97
CA MET A 316 -6.76 6.35 12.19
C MET A 316 -7.23 4.91 12.02
N ALA A 317 -8.19 4.45 12.82
CA ALA A 317 -8.85 3.17 12.65
C ALA A 317 -10.29 3.20 13.17
N PHE A 318 -11.14 2.39 12.54
CA PHE A 318 -12.51 2.14 13.00
C PHE A 318 -12.75 0.65 13.25
N SER A 319 -13.67 0.35 14.15
CA SER A 319 -14.27 -0.98 14.33
C SER A 319 -15.79 -0.84 14.39
N HIS A 320 -16.52 -1.83 13.89
CA HIS A 320 -17.97 -1.90 14.09
C HIS A 320 -18.30 -2.74 15.33
N PRO A 321 -19.20 -2.31 16.23
CA PRO A 321 -19.48 -3.01 17.49
C PRO A 321 -20.14 -4.38 17.29
N LEU A 322 -20.94 -4.54 16.24
CA LEU A 322 -21.75 -5.75 16.00
C LEU A 322 -21.29 -6.62 14.83
N HIS A 323 -20.39 -6.13 13.99
CA HIS A 323 -20.06 -6.75 12.70
C HIS A 323 -18.54 -6.88 12.60
N PRO A 324 -18.02 -7.92 11.94
CA PRO A 324 -16.58 -8.14 11.83
C PRO A 324 -15.96 -7.17 10.82
N LEU A 325 -16.09 -5.87 11.06
CA LEU A 325 -15.65 -4.79 10.19
C LEU A 325 -14.64 -3.93 10.92
N GLN A 326 -13.45 -3.80 10.33
CA GLN A 326 -12.40 -2.93 10.82
C GLN A 326 -11.77 -2.14 9.67
N SER A 327 -11.09 -1.05 10.00
CA SER A 327 -10.41 -0.26 8.97
C SER A 327 -9.20 0.49 9.52
N LEU A 328 -8.25 0.80 8.63
CA LEU A 328 -6.97 1.45 8.94
C LEU A 328 -6.73 2.56 7.91
N GLN A 329 -6.50 3.80 8.35
CA GLN A 329 -6.12 4.91 7.47
C GLN A 329 -4.66 4.80 7.00
N PHE A 330 -3.81 4.13 7.77
CA PHE A 330 -2.39 3.93 7.48
C PHE A 330 -2.12 2.59 6.75
N HIS A 331 -0.87 2.40 6.35
CA HIS A 331 -0.44 1.31 5.46
C HIS A 331 0.35 0.23 6.23
N PRO A 332 -0.27 -0.87 6.67
CA PRO A 332 0.40 -1.93 7.42
C PRO A 332 1.42 -2.72 6.58
N GLU A 333 1.34 -2.65 5.25
CA GLU A 333 2.28 -3.29 4.33
C GLU A 333 3.57 -2.51 4.10
N SER A 334 3.59 -1.24 4.50
CA SER A 334 4.74 -0.37 4.24
C SER A 334 5.98 -0.85 5.00
N CYS A 335 7.15 -0.69 4.41
CA CYS A 335 8.42 -1.09 5.04
C CYS A 335 8.72 -0.34 6.34
N GLY A 336 8.16 0.87 6.51
CA GLY A 336 8.26 1.64 7.76
C GLY A 336 7.22 1.22 8.82
N SER A 337 6.27 0.35 8.50
CA SER A 337 5.24 -0.16 9.41
C SER A 337 5.67 -1.51 9.95
N GLU A 338 6.66 -1.51 10.84
CA GLU A 338 7.39 -2.73 11.23
C GLU A 338 6.53 -3.83 11.83
N LEU A 339 5.45 -3.44 12.52
CA LEU A 339 4.49 -4.35 13.15
C LEU A 339 3.21 -4.52 12.32
N GLY A 340 3.14 -3.96 11.12
CA GLY A 340 1.95 -4.04 10.27
C GLY A 340 1.62 -5.47 9.80
N SER A 341 2.62 -6.36 9.69
CA SER A 341 2.38 -7.78 9.44
C SER A 341 1.60 -8.46 10.57
N LYS A 342 1.72 -7.99 11.81
CA LYS A 342 0.93 -8.51 12.94
C LYS A 342 -0.54 -8.08 12.83
N LEU A 343 -0.84 -6.87 12.33
CA LEU A 343 -2.21 -6.44 12.05
C LEU A 343 -2.86 -7.34 11.00
N LEU A 344 -2.15 -7.57 9.88
CA LEU A 344 -2.63 -8.47 8.83
C LEU A 344 -2.82 -9.89 9.35
N SER A 345 -1.89 -10.39 10.16
CA SER A 345 -2.00 -11.71 10.77
C SER A 345 -3.19 -11.83 11.74
N ALA A 346 -3.43 -10.80 12.54
CA ALA A 346 -4.57 -10.76 13.46
C ALA A 346 -5.89 -10.77 12.67
N PHE A 347 -5.99 -9.97 11.60
CA PHE A 347 -7.16 -9.97 10.72
C PHE A 347 -7.40 -11.35 10.08
N ILE A 348 -6.35 -11.97 9.50
CA ILE A 348 -6.43 -13.30 8.86
C ILE A 348 -6.83 -14.40 9.83
N SER A 349 -6.48 -14.25 11.11
CA SER A 349 -6.80 -15.22 12.16
C SER A 349 -8.23 -15.06 12.71
N THR A 350 -8.95 -14.02 12.28
CA THR A 350 -10.35 -13.82 12.66
C THR A 350 -11.18 -14.99 12.13
N SER A 351 -11.82 -15.73 13.04
CA SER A 351 -12.67 -16.84 12.63
C SER A 351 -14.00 -16.30 12.09
N PRO A 352 -14.44 -16.70 10.88
CA PRO A 352 -15.77 -16.33 10.37
C PRO A 352 -16.86 -16.75 11.38
N GLY A 353 -17.72 -15.83 11.79
CA GLY A 353 -18.85 -16.09 12.68
C GLY A 353 -18.55 -16.14 14.19
N LEU A 354 -17.30 -16.19 14.59
CA LEU A 354 -16.91 -15.91 15.98
C LEU A 354 -16.66 -14.41 16.08
N GLN A 355 -17.30 -13.75 17.05
CA GLN A 355 -17.02 -12.37 17.42
C GLN A 355 -15.90 -12.38 18.47
N PRO A 356 -14.62 -12.25 18.11
CA PRO A 356 -13.55 -12.25 19.10
C PRO A 356 -13.58 -10.97 19.97
N TRP A 357 -14.32 -9.96 19.54
CA TRP A 357 -14.23 -8.58 20.05
C TRP A 357 -15.25 -8.24 21.15
N LEU A 358 -16.24 -9.10 21.43
CA LEU A 358 -17.21 -8.86 22.50
C LEU A 358 -16.71 -9.28 23.89
N ALA A 359 -15.45 -9.69 24.03
CA ALA A 359 -14.88 -10.15 25.28
C ALA A 359 -14.36 -9.01 26.18
N HIS A 360 -14.99 -7.83 26.18
CA HIS A 360 -14.78 -6.80 27.21
C HIS A 360 -16.11 -6.09 27.51
N GLY A 361 -16.98 -6.79 28.24
CA GLY A 361 -18.15 -6.26 28.93
C GLY A 361 -18.22 -6.83 30.32
#